data_AF-A0A1V5UJM2-F1
#
_entry.id   AF-A0A1V5UJM2-F1
#
_cell.length_a   1.000
_cell.length_b   1.000
_cell.length_c   1.000
_cell.angle_alpha   90.00
_cell.angle_beta   90.00
_cell.angle_gamma   90.00
#
_symmetry.space_group_name_H-M   'P 1'
#
loop_
_entity.id
_entity.type
_entity.pdbx_description
1 polymer ?
#
loop_
_entity_poly.entity_id
_entity_poly.type
_entity_poly.pdbx_seq_one_letter_code
_entity_poly.pdbx_strand_id
1 'polypeptide(L)'
;MRRVEFKTLFLKAANGEKKAAGVTFIELMIAMMLFTLLMWPLYQIFQWSANSTMKTGDLTIAANVASELIELLKNKPFDVLSRLDPKSGLKAKMDEKDIQDFLGKTFDDKFSTTAGRFIRSVEITPTKPIKTSRGDDFAYVQIVVSVYWTERTGTQKGPKKLFALVANENAPLITQ
;
A
#
# COMPACT_ATOMS: atom_id res chain seq x y z
N MET A 1 -37.00 -51.73 69.32
CA MET A 1 -35.73 -51.16 68.84
C MET A 1 -35.02 -52.16 67.93
N ARG A 2 -34.99 -51.90 66.61
CA ARG A 2 -33.87 -52.22 65.71
C ARG A 2 -34.10 -51.41 64.43
N ARG A 3 -33.42 -50.27 64.34
CA ARG A 3 -33.63 -49.20 63.35
C ARG A 3 -32.33 -48.99 62.58
N VAL A 4 -31.97 -49.96 61.74
CA VAL A 4 -30.84 -49.95 60.80
C VAL A 4 -31.27 -51.01 59.78
N GLU A 5 -31.59 -50.75 58.52
CA GLU A 5 -30.65 -50.35 57.46
C GLU A 5 -31.36 -49.74 56.23
N PHE A 6 -32.48 -49.04 56.40
CA PHE A 6 -33.18 -48.46 55.24
C PHE A 6 -32.56 -47.16 54.70
N LYS A 7 -31.53 -46.60 55.34
CA LYS A 7 -30.89 -45.34 54.91
C LYS A 7 -29.69 -45.52 53.97
N THR A 8 -29.05 -46.69 53.97
CA THR A 8 -27.85 -46.95 53.16
C THR A 8 -28.18 -47.39 51.73
N LEU A 9 -29.35 -47.98 51.50
CA LEU A 9 -29.82 -48.38 50.17
C LEU A 9 -30.24 -47.20 49.28
N PHE A 10 -30.76 -46.11 49.85
CA PHE A 10 -31.20 -44.94 49.08
C PHE A 10 -30.10 -43.90 48.84
N LEU A 11 -29.01 -43.91 49.64
CA LEU A 11 -27.86 -43.05 49.41
C LEU A 11 -27.00 -43.52 48.22
N LYS A 12 -27.03 -44.81 47.89
CA LYS A 12 -26.36 -45.34 46.69
C LYS A 12 -27.12 -45.06 45.39
N ALA A 13 -28.41 -44.73 45.46
CA ALA A 13 -29.21 -44.30 44.31
C ALA A 13 -29.13 -42.79 44.03
N ALA A 14 -28.74 -41.98 45.04
CA ALA A 14 -28.61 -40.52 44.91
C ALA A 14 -27.25 -40.08 44.36
N ASN A 15 -26.19 -40.86 44.61
CA ASN A 15 -24.95 -40.76 43.84
C ASN A 15 -25.09 -41.61 42.59
N GLY A 16 -25.95 -41.17 41.67
CA GLY A 16 -25.83 -41.58 40.28
C GLY A 16 -24.40 -41.28 39.88
N GLU A 17 -23.57 -42.33 39.80
CA GLU A 17 -22.30 -42.28 39.10
C GLU A 17 -22.61 -41.55 37.80
N LYS A 18 -22.11 -40.31 37.67
CA LYS A 18 -22.02 -39.66 36.37
C LYS A 18 -21.10 -40.59 35.60
N LYS A 19 -21.70 -41.59 34.93
CA LYS A 19 -21.00 -42.41 33.95
C LYS A 19 -20.32 -41.37 33.08
N ALA A 20 -18.99 -41.39 33.07
CA ALA A 20 -18.25 -40.66 32.07
C ALA A 20 -18.74 -41.28 30.76
N ALA A 21 -19.76 -40.67 30.16
CA ALA A 21 -20.32 -41.11 28.91
C ALA A 21 -19.17 -40.95 27.93
N GLY A 22 -18.60 -42.08 27.50
CA GLY A 22 -17.56 -42.07 26.50
C GLY A 22 -18.09 -41.34 25.28
N VAL A 23 -17.28 -40.43 24.72
CA VAL A 23 -17.65 -39.73 23.50
C VAL A 23 -17.92 -40.78 22.43
N THR A 24 -19.16 -40.84 21.96
CA THR A 24 -19.55 -41.77 20.92
C THR A 24 -18.90 -41.36 19.60
N PHE A 25 -18.65 -42.33 18.72
CA PHE A 25 -18.08 -42.03 17.40
C PHE A 25 -18.93 -41.03 16.61
N ILE A 26 -20.26 -41.10 16.77
CA ILE A 26 -21.20 -40.16 16.15
C ILE A 26 -21.04 -38.74 16.71
N GLU A 27 -20.92 -38.57 18.03
CA GLU A 27 -20.64 -37.26 18.64
C GLU A 27 -19.31 -36.68 18.16
N LEU A 28 -18.30 -37.53 17.96
CA LEU A 28 -17.01 -37.13 17.43
C LEU A 28 -17.10 -36.69 15.96
N MET A 29 -17.88 -37.40 15.13
CA MET A 29 -18.15 -37.00 13.75
C MET A 29 -18.93 -35.67 13.67
N ILE A 30 -19.95 -35.50 14.51
CA ILE A 30 -20.74 -34.26 14.57
C ILE A 30 -19.85 -33.10 15.04
N ALA A 31 -19.02 -33.30 16.06
CA ALA A 31 -18.08 -32.29 16.53
C ALA A 31 -17.08 -31.89 15.45
N MET A 32 -16.54 -32.84 14.68
CA MET A 32 -15.66 -32.56 13.54
C MET A 32 -16.37 -31.79 12.42
N MET A 33 -17.63 -32.13 12.10
CA MET A 33 -18.42 -31.40 11.11
C MET A 33 -18.72 -29.96 11.54
N LEU A 34 -19.11 -29.75 12.80
CA LEU A 34 -19.33 -28.41 13.34
C LEU A 34 -18.03 -27.61 13.37
N PHE A 35 -16.93 -28.25 13.73
CA PHE A 35 -15.61 -27.63 13.72
C PHE A 35 -15.19 -27.17 12.32
N THR A 36 -15.37 -28.00 11.27
CA THR A 36 -15.03 -27.60 9.90
C THR A 36 -15.96 -26.51 9.38
N LEU A 37 -17.25 -26.57 9.69
CA LEU A 37 -18.23 -25.51 9.36
C LEU A 37 -17.87 -24.17 10.03
N LEU A 38 -17.36 -24.21 11.26
CA LEU A 38 -16.89 -23.02 11.98
C LEU A 38 -15.54 -22.51 11.46
N MET A 39 -14.62 -23.41 11.11
CA MET A 39 -13.28 -23.03 10.65
C MET A 39 -13.29 -22.47 9.22
N TRP A 40 -14.24 -22.88 8.38
CA TRP A 40 -14.36 -22.38 7.00
C TRP A 40 -14.51 -20.84 6.91
N PRO A 41 -15.48 -20.17 7.57
CA PRO A 41 -15.60 -18.72 7.53
C PRO A 41 -14.38 -18.01 8.16
N LEU A 42 -13.81 -18.57 9.24
CA LEU A 42 -12.58 -18.04 9.84
C LEU A 42 -11.43 -18.03 8.83
N TYR A 43 -11.23 -19.14 8.11
CA TYR A 43 -10.22 -19.23 7.05
C TYR A 43 -10.43 -18.17 5.96
N GLN A 44 -11.67 -17.96 5.52
CA GLN A 44 -12.00 -16.93 4.52
C GLN A 44 -11.67 -15.52 5.01
N ILE A 45 -11.99 -15.20 6.28
CA ILE A 45 -11.67 -13.90 6.89
C ILE A 45 -10.16 -13.68 6.94
N PHE A 46 -9.39 -14.69 7.34
CA PHE A 46 -7.93 -14.58 7.38
C PHE A 46 -7.33 -14.36 5.99
N GLN A 47 -7.82 -15.08 4.98
CA GLN A 47 -7.37 -14.90 3.60
C GLN A 47 -7.69 -13.49 3.08
N TRP A 48 -8.90 -13.00 3.37
CA TRP A 48 -9.29 -11.64 3.01
C TRP A 48 -8.44 -10.57 3.72
N SER A 49 -8.17 -10.76 5.00
CA SER A 49 -7.30 -9.88 5.79
C SER A 49 -5.89 -9.85 5.23
N ALA A 50 -5.29 -11.02 4.95
CA ALA A 50 -3.94 -11.10 4.40
C ALA A 50 -3.84 -10.38 3.05
N ASN A 51 -4.81 -10.61 2.16
CA ASN A 51 -4.87 -9.93 0.85
C ASN A 51 -5.04 -8.42 0.99
N SER A 52 -5.84 -7.95 1.95
CA SER A 52 -6.06 -6.52 2.20
C SER A 52 -4.81 -5.83 2.77
N THR A 53 -4.10 -6.49 3.68
CA THR A 53 -2.82 -6.01 4.21
C THR A 53 -1.78 -5.89 3.10
N MET A 54 -1.66 -6.89 2.22
CA MET A 54 -0.72 -6.84 1.09
C MET A 54 -1.03 -5.68 0.15
N LYS A 55 -2.30 -5.47 -0.22
CA LYS A 55 -2.72 -4.33 -1.06
C LYS A 55 -2.39 -2.98 -0.45
N THR A 56 -2.58 -2.84 0.86
CA THR A 56 -2.26 -1.62 1.60
C THR A 56 -0.75 -1.37 1.66
N GLY A 57 0.03 -2.43 1.88
CA GLY A 57 1.49 -2.37 1.81
C GLY A 57 1.98 -1.91 0.44
N ASP A 58 1.46 -2.51 -0.64
CA ASP A 58 1.83 -2.13 -2.01
C ASP A 58 1.48 -0.67 -2.34
N LEU A 59 0.30 -0.20 -1.91
CA LEU A 59 -0.11 1.20 -2.05
C LEU A 59 0.83 2.16 -1.30
N THR A 60 1.30 1.75 -0.12
CA THR A 60 2.21 2.55 0.70
C THR A 60 3.58 2.64 0.04
N ILE A 61 4.09 1.53 -0.50
CA ILE A 61 5.33 1.50 -1.27
C ILE A 61 5.20 2.39 -2.53
N ALA A 62 4.10 2.27 -3.28
CA ALA A 62 3.86 3.12 -4.45
C ALA A 62 3.84 4.61 -4.10
N ALA A 63 3.24 4.98 -2.95
CA ALA A 63 3.23 6.35 -2.48
C ALA A 63 4.63 6.84 -2.08
N ASN A 64 5.41 6.03 -1.36
CA ASN A 64 6.77 6.40 -0.96
C ASN A 64 7.69 6.59 -2.18
N VAL A 65 7.61 5.67 -3.16
CA VAL A 65 8.36 5.77 -4.42
C VAL A 65 7.97 7.04 -5.20
N ALA A 66 6.69 7.38 -5.24
CA ALA A 66 6.23 8.62 -5.86
C ALA A 66 6.73 9.87 -5.12
N SER A 67 6.70 9.86 -3.78
CA SER A 67 7.17 10.96 -2.94
C SER A 67 8.66 11.19 -3.09
N GLU A 68 9.46 10.13 -3.05
CA GLU A 68 10.92 10.19 -3.24
C GLU A 68 11.27 10.85 -4.57
N LEU A 69 10.64 10.43 -5.67
CA LEU A 69 10.88 11.02 -6.98
C LEU A 69 10.44 12.50 -7.04
N ILE A 70 9.33 12.85 -6.39
CA ILE A 70 8.90 14.25 -6.28
C ILE A 70 9.93 15.08 -5.53
N GLU A 71 10.44 14.61 -4.40
CA GLU A 71 11.42 15.34 -3.60
C GLU A 71 12.72 15.56 -4.39
N LEU A 72 13.18 14.54 -5.12
CA LEU A 72 14.34 14.65 -6.01
C LEU A 72 14.14 15.70 -7.11
N LEU A 73 12.94 15.76 -7.70
CA LEU A 73 12.63 16.74 -8.74
C LEU A 73 12.42 18.15 -8.18
N LYS A 74 11.81 18.28 -6.99
CA LYS A 74 11.63 19.57 -6.31
C LYS A 74 12.95 20.25 -5.94
N ASN A 75 13.99 19.46 -5.68
CA ASN A 75 15.31 19.99 -5.36
C ASN A 75 16.06 20.54 -6.59
N LYS A 76 15.51 20.41 -7.80
CA LYS A 76 16.13 20.96 -9.01
C LYS A 76 15.80 22.45 -9.18
N PRO A 77 16.72 23.26 -9.73
CA PRO A 77 16.45 24.67 -10.00
C PRO A 77 15.21 24.86 -10.89
N PHE A 78 14.39 25.87 -10.58
CA PHE A 78 13.15 26.16 -11.29
C PHE A 78 13.36 26.30 -12.81
N ASP A 79 14.42 26.98 -13.23
CA ASP A 79 14.75 27.19 -14.65
C ASP A 79 14.94 25.89 -15.44
N VAL A 80 15.45 24.85 -14.77
CA VAL A 80 15.66 23.53 -15.40
C VAL A 80 14.32 22.80 -15.56
N LEU A 81 13.42 22.95 -14.57
CA LEU A 81 12.08 22.36 -14.59
C LEU A 81 11.16 23.07 -15.59
N SER A 82 11.25 24.41 -15.69
CA SER A 82 10.39 25.23 -16.56
C SER A 82 10.77 25.12 -18.03
N ARG A 83 12.06 24.96 -18.33
CA ARG A 83 12.59 24.91 -19.71
C ARG A 83 12.75 23.51 -20.28
N LEU A 84 12.39 22.47 -19.51
CA LEU A 84 12.47 21.08 -19.97
C LEU A 84 13.83 20.79 -20.62
N ASP A 85 14.92 21.06 -19.88
CA ASP A 85 16.26 21.07 -20.47
C ASP A 85 16.73 19.64 -20.85
N PRO A 86 16.91 19.33 -22.15
CA PRO A 86 17.38 18.03 -22.60
C PRO A 86 18.78 17.69 -22.10
N LYS A 87 19.62 18.68 -21.79
CA LYS A 87 20.98 18.48 -21.26
C LYS A 87 20.96 17.94 -19.83
N SER A 88 19.93 18.28 -19.06
CA SER A 88 19.70 17.79 -17.71
C SER A 88 18.99 16.42 -17.68
N GLY A 89 18.55 15.93 -18.84
CA GLY A 89 17.76 14.69 -18.97
C GLY A 89 16.28 14.83 -18.59
N LEU A 90 15.83 16.02 -18.18
CA LEU A 90 14.45 16.27 -17.75
C LEU A 90 13.56 16.59 -18.95
N LYS A 91 12.69 15.64 -19.30
CA LYS A 91 11.67 15.80 -20.35
C LYS A 91 10.33 16.22 -19.72
N ALA A 92 9.46 16.82 -20.54
CA ALA A 92 8.07 17.15 -20.13
C ALA A 92 7.30 15.93 -19.66
N LYS A 93 7.56 14.80 -20.31
CA LYS A 93 7.02 13.49 -19.96
C LYS A 93 8.18 12.52 -19.93
N MET A 94 8.33 11.82 -18.81
CA MET A 94 9.35 10.79 -18.63
C MET A 94 8.64 9.47 -18.34
N ASP A 95 9.02 8.45 -19.09
CA ASP A 95 8.66 7.07 -18.79
C ASP A 95 9.67 6.44 -17.82
N GLU A 96 9.43 5.19 -17.41
CA GLU A 96 10.32 4.51 -16.46
C GLU A 96 11.76 4.42 -16.97
N LYS A 97 11.99 4.26 -18.28
CA LYS A 97 13.33 4.18 -18.85
C LYS A 97 14.04 5.53 -18.72
N ASP A 98 13.38 6.61 -19.10
CA ASP A 98 13.90 7.97 -18.98
C ASP A 98 14.21 8.33 -17.51
N ILE A 99 13.36 7.89 -16.57
CA ILE A 99 13.57 8.09 -15.13
C ILE A 99 14.80 7.31 -14.65
N GLN A 100 14.97 6.06 -15.07
CA GLN A 100 16.15 5.26 -14.72
C GLN A 100 17.43 5.87 -15.29
N ASP A 101 17.42 6.29 -16.55
CA ASP A 101 18.55 6.95 -17.19
C ASP A 101 18.92 8.26 -16.47
N PHE A 102 17.90 9.02 -16.02
CA PHE A 102 18.11 10.24 -15.22
C PHE A 102 18.71 9.94 -13.84
N LEU A 103 18.18 8.93 -13.13
CA LEU A 103 18.67 8.55 -11.80
C LEU A 103 20.09 8.00 -11.86
N GLY A 104 20.40 7.14 -12.83
CA GLY A 104 21.74 6.58 -13.03
C GLY A 104 22.78 7.66 -13.29
N LYS A 105 22.46 8.64 -14.16
CA LYS A 105 23.35 9.80 -14.42
C LYS A 105 23.51 10.74 -13.22
N THR A 106 22.47 10.89 -12.40
CA THR A 106 22.47 11.86 -11.29
C THR A 106 23.10 11.29 -10.03
N PHE A 107 23.04 9.97 -9.82
CA PHE A 107 23.36 9.33 -8.54
C PHE A 107 24.27 8.09 -8.63
N ASP A 108 24.96 7.87 -9.76
CA ASP A 108 25.89 6.75 -9.97
C ASP A 108 25.29 5.38 -9.56
N ASP A 109 24.09 5.07 -10.05
CA ASP A 109 23.36 3.81 -9.81
C ASP A 109 23.10 3.43 -8.33
N LYS A 110 23.28 4.36 -7.38
CA LYS A 110 22.98 4.10 -5.95
C LYS A 110 21.49 3.94 -5.67
N PHE A 111 20.63 4.37 -6.59
CA PHE A 111 19.19 4.13 -6.49
C PHE A 111 18.87 2.74 -7.03
N SER A 112 18.84 1.77 -6.12
CA SER A 112 18.38 0.41 -6.41
C SER A 112 16.99 0.44 -7.03
N THR A 113 16.92 -0.10 -8.23
CA THR A 113 15.71 -0.31 -8.99
C THR A 113 14.74 -1.20 -8.23
N THR A 114 13.71 -0.62 -7.59
CA THR A 114 12.45 -1.33 -7.31
C THR A 114 11.70 -1.71 -8.62
N ALA A 115 12.39 -1.61 -9.76
CA ALA A 115 11.89 -1.38 -11.11
C ALA A 115 11.26 -2.59 -11.79
N GLY A 116 11.26 -3.76 -11.15
CA GLY A 116 10.50 -4.89 -11.68
C GLY A 116 9.01 -4.77 -11.39
N ARG A 117 8.64 -4.21 -10.23
CA ARG A 117 7.27 -4.27 -9.72
C ARG A 117 6.54 -2.94 -9.73
N PHE A 118 7.25 -1.82 -9.53
CA PHE A 118 6.68 -0.47 -9.52
C PHE A 118 7.25 0.33 -10.69
N ILE A 119 6.40 0.71 -11.63
CA ILE A 119 6.72 1.44 -12.86
C ILE A 119 6.26 2.89 -12.67
N ARG A 120 7.17 3.84 -12.89
CA ARG A 120 6.93 5.27 -12.68
C ARG A 120 6.73 5.98 -14.02
N SER A 121 5.99 7.07 -13.96
CA SER A 121 5.82 8.02 -15.06
C SER A 121 5.72 9.42 -14.47
N VAL A 122 6.40 10.38 -15.07
CA VAL A 122 6.42 11.77 -14.61
C VAL A 122 5.90 12.68 -15.72
N GLU A 123 5.07 13.64 -15.35
CA GLU A 123 4.62 14.74 -16.20
C GLU A 123 4.95 16.08 -15.52
N ILE A 124 5.66 16.95 -16.23
CA ILE A 124 6.09 18.27 -15.77
C ILE A 124 5.40 19.32 -16.66
N THR A 125 4.62 20.19 -16.05
CA THR A 125 3.82 21.21 -16.75
C THR A 125 4.05 22.59 -16.13
N PRO A 126 4.69 23.53 -16.84
CA PRO A 126 4.71 24.94 -16.43
C PRO A 126 3.30 25.52 -16.44
N THR A 127 2.93 26.30 -15.43
CA THR A 127 1.60 26.87 -15.25
C THR A 127 1.67 28.33 -14.80
N LYS A 128 0.61 29.09 -15.15
CA LYS A 128 0.47 30.53 -14.91
C LYS A 128 1.62 31.36 -15.51
N PRO A 129 1.52 31.73 -16.80
CA PRO A 129 2.50 32.61 -17.42
C PRO A 129 2.52 33.98 -16.73
N ILE A 130 3.71 34.53 -16.54
CA ILE A 130 3.98 35.84 -15.95
C ILE A 130 4.88 36.64 -16.88
N LYS A 131 4.67 37.96 -16.93
CA LYS A 131 5.57 38.87 -17.63
C LYS A 131 6.65 39.35 -16.67
N THR A 132 7.89 39.03 -16.98
CA THR A 132 9.06 39.51 -16.23
C THR A 132 9.87 40.48 -17.09
N SER A 133 10.79 41.23 -16.47
CA SER A 133 11.73 42.10 -17.17
C SER A 133 12.67 41.35 -18.13
N ARG A 134 12.73 40.01 -18.03
CA ARG A 134 13.53 39.13 -18.89
C ARG A 134 12.71 38.42 -19.98
N GLY A 135 11.39 38.64 -20.06
CA GLY A 135 10.48 38.01 -21.02
C GLY A 135 9.31 37.28 -20.36
N ASP A 136 8.64 36.41 -21.12
CA ASP A 136 7.60 35.51 -20.62
C ASP A 136 8.23 34.39 -19.78
N ASP A 137 7.79 34.28 -18.53
CA ASP A 137 8.20 33.24 -17.58
C ASP A 137 6.94 32.57 -16.98
N PHE A 138 7.11 31.60 -16.09
CA PHE A 138 6.00 30.92 -15.41
C PHE A 138 6.11 31.11 -13.90
N ALA A 139 4.99 31.31 -13.23
CA ALA A 139 4.96 31.42 -11.77
C ALA A 139 5.11 30.06 -11.07
N TYR A 140 4.68 28.98 -11.73
CA TYR A 140 4.70 27.65 -11.14
C TYR A 140 5.05 26.56 -12.16
N VAL A 141 5.64 25.47 -11.68
CA VAL A 141 5.75 24.20 -12.40
C VAL A 141 5.02 23.14 -11.60
N GLN A 142 4.08 22.46 -12.25
CA GLN A 142 3.38 21.31 -11.71
C GLN A 142 4.15 20.04 -12.09
N ILE A 143 4.47 19.22 -11.09
CA ILE A 143 5.08 17.91 -11.24
C ILE A 143 4.04 16.88 -10.82
N VAL A 144 3.72 15.95 -11.72
CA VAL A 144 2.81 14.84 -11.47
C VAL A 144 3.59 13.55 -11.62
N VAL A 145 3.70 12.79 -10.54
CA VAL A 145 4.32 11.46 -10.55
C VAL A 145 3.22 10.41 -10.44
N SER A 146 3.16 9.51 -11.41
CA SER A 146 2.24 8.39 -11.48
C SER A 146 3.01 7.09 -11.30
N VAL A 147 2.57 6.25 -10.36
CA VAL A 147 3.17 4.93 -10.12
C VAL A 147 2.14 3.84 -10.39
N TYR A 148 2.52 2.90 -11.24
CA TYR A 148 1.80 1.68 -11.57
C TYR A 148 2.55 0.50 -10.95
N TRP A 149 1.83 -0.56 -10.57
CA TRP A 149 2.48 -1.75 -10.04
C TRP A 149 1.76 -3.02 -10.39
N THR A 150 2.48 -4.14 -10.40
CA THR A 150 1.91 -5.46 -10.65
C THR A 150 1.71 -6.20 -9.32
N GLU A 151 0.47 -6.59 -9.04
CA GLU A 151 0.15 -7.48 -7.92
C GLU A 151 0.73 -8.88 -8.16
N ARG A 152 0.88 -9.69 -7.11
CA ARG A 152 1.38 -11.07 -7.21
C ARG A 152 0.52 -11.97 -8.12
N THR A 153 -0.73 -11.58 -8.35
CA THR A 153 -1.68 -12.20 -9.28
C THR A 153 -1.41 -11.87 -10.75
N GLY A 154 -0.41 -11.02 -11.04
CA GLY A 154 -0.12 -10.53 -12.39
C GLY A 154 -1.00 -9.37 -12.86
N THR A 155 -1.94 -8.91 -12.03
CA THR A 155 -2.81 -7.78 -12.37
C THR A 155 -2.07 -6.45 -12.18
N GLN A 156 -2.05 -5.61 -13.21
CA GLN A 156 -1.53 -4.25 -13.11
C GLN A 156 -2.53 -3.36 -12.35
N LYS A 157 -2.02 -2.54 -11.43
CA LYS A 157 -2.75 -1.60 -10.59
C LYS A 157 -2.13 -0.21 -10.69
N GLY A 158 -2.92 0.79 -10.31
CA GLY A 158 -2.57 2.20 -10.39
C GLY A 158 -3.37 2.96 -11.44
N PRO A 159 -3.02 4.23 -11.71
CA PRO A 159 -1.89 4.93 -11.10
C PRO A 159 -2.19 5.44 -9.69
N LYS A 160 -1.24 5.26 -8.77
CA LYS A 160 -1.16 6.14 -7.60
C LYS A 160 -0.48 7.42 -8.07
N LYS A 161 -1.21 8.53 -8.03
CA LYS A 161 -0.70 9.85 -8.43
C LYS A 161 -0.35 10.68 -7.20
N LEU A 162 0.81 11.33 -7.23
CA LEU A 162 1.16 12.41 -6.34
C LEU A 162 1.46 13.67 -7.17
N PHE A 163 1.15 14.81 -6.59
CA PHE A 163 1.32 16.11 -7.22
C PHE A 163 2.21 16.99 -6.35
N ALA A 164 3.06 17.78 -6.99
CA ALA A 164 3.80 18.85 -6.36
C ALA A 164 3.76 20.09 -7.24
N LEU A 165 3.69 21.25 -6.59
CA LEU A 165 3.78 22.55 -7.23
C LEU A 165 5.09 23.19 -6.77
N VAL A 166 5.95 23.54 -7.72
CA VAL A 166 7.19 24.28 -7.46
C VAL A 166 6.96 25.72 -7.88
N ALA A 167 7.14 26.66 -6.96
CA ALA A 167 6.98 28.08 -7.24
C ALA A 167 8.28 28.67 -7.80
N ASN A 168 8.15 29.65 -8.69
CA ASN A 168 9.27 30.46 -9.14
C ASN A 168 9.58 31.50 -8.05
N GLU A 169 10.65 31.29 -7.29
CA GLU A 169 11.08 32.23 -6.24
C GLU A 169 11.55 33.58 -6.80
N ASN A 170 11.93 33.62 -8.08
CA ASN A 170 12.36 34.82 -8.77
C ASN A 170 11.21 35.58 -9.44
N ALA A 171 9.99 35.01 -9.44
CA ALA A 171 8.82 35.70 -9.95
C ALA A 171 8.49 36.88 -9.02
N PRO A 172 8.24 38.09 -9.55
CA PRO A 172 7.73 39.17 -8.73
C PRO A 172 6.43 38.67 -8.07
N LEU A 173 6.34 38.82 -6.73
CA LEU A 173 5.10 38.56 -6.00
C LEU A 173 3.98 39.30 -6.70
N ILE A 174 3.09 38.56 -7.36
CA ILE A 174 1.85 39.13 -7.88
C ILE A 174 1.04 39.49 -6.64
N THR A 175 1.20 40.72 -6.15
CA THR A 175 0.23 41.34 -5.24
C THR A 175 -1.12 41.24 -5.93
N GLN A 176 -2.01 40.43 -5.36
CA GLN A 176 -3.41 40.38 -5.74
C GLN A 176 -4.07 41.74 -5.50
#